data_AF-A0A844U4C1-F1
#
_entry.id   AF-A0A844U4C1-F1
#
_cell.length_a   1.000
_cell.length_b   1.000
_cell.length_c   1.000
_cell.angle_alpha   90.00
_cell.angle_beta   90.00
_cell.angle_gamma   90.00
#
_symmetry.space_group_name_H-M   'P 1'
#
loop_
_entity.id
_entity.type
_entity.pdbx_description
1 polymer ?
#
loop_
_entity_poly.entity_id
_entity_poly.type
_entity_poly.pdbx_seq_one_letter_code
_entity_poly.pdbx_strand_id
1 'polypeptide(L)'
;MKGELFKKTVVLKSSNNRDILSDITRPANDKVLPLVIFCHGYKGFKDWGAWDLAMDYIAEKGCCVVKFNFCMNGTTVDKPTEFEDLEAFGHSTYSQEQNDLTTVIDYYKTLDGIDASNIYLIGHSRGGGAVILQGYFNSDVKGVITWAGVSDFRKRFPHHDRFDQWKEQGVFYVINGRTNQKMPHYFTFWEDYEQNEERLNVQVAAQHLNKPTLIVQGTEDEAVPLKEAQLLHQWISNSLLNIVDGANHVFGAKHPYKDKELPLHLKQVAEATATFILDNEKQ
;
A
#
# COMPACT_ATOMS: atom_id res chain seq x y z
N MET A 1 0.67 -29.92 0.48
CA MET A 1 1.48 -29.62 -0.72
C MET A 1 1.28 -28.15 -1.03
N LYS A 2 2.36 -27.34 -1.13
CA LYS A 2 2.23 -25.98 -1.66
C LYS A 2 1.72 -26.10 -3.10
N GLY A 3 0.63 -25.41 -3.43
CA GLY A 3 0.13 -25.36 -4.80
C GLY A 3 1.13 -24.62 -5.68
N GLU A 4 1.21 -25.01 -6.95
CA GLU A 4 2.00 -24.25 -7.92
C GLU A 4 1.36 -22.86 -8.13
N LEU A 5 2.19 -21.81 -8.13
CA LEU A 5 1.75 -20.43 -8.37
C LEU A 5 2.16 -19.98 -9.78
N PHE A 6 1.20 -19.43 -10.52
CA PHE A 6 1.46 -18.69 -11.74
C PHE A 6 1.81 -17.24 -11.38
N LYS A 7 2.92 -16.73 -11.94
CA LYS A 7 3.37 -15.35 -11.78
C LYS A 7 3.58 -14.69 -13.14
N LYS A 8 3.12 -13.45 -13.29
CA LYS A 8 3.33 -12.65 -14.50
C LYS A 8 3.55 -11.18 -14.14
N THR A 9 4.56 -10.57 -14.75
CA THR A 9 4.76 -9.12 -14.70
C THR A 9 3.98 -8.44 -15.82
N VAL A 10 3.37 -7.30 -15.51
CA VAL A 10 2.59 -6.47 -16.41
C VAL A 10 3.00 -5.01 -16.20
N VAL A 11 3.22 -4.29 -17.29
CA VAL A 11 3.45 -2.83 -17.27
C VAL A 11 2.16 -2.15 -17.70
N LEU A 12 1.53 -1.40 -16.80
CA LEU A 12 0.36 -0.58 -17.08
C LEU A 12 0.79 0.85 -17.37
N LYS A 13 -0.12 1.63 -17.96
CA LYS A 13 0.05 3.08 -18.15
C LYS A 13 -0.84 3.81 -17.17
N SER A 14 -0.26 4.68 -16.35
CA SER A 14 -0.98 5.61 -15.49
C SER A 14 -1.73 6.66 -16.31
N SER A 15 -2.58 7.46 -15.65
CA SER A 15 -3.30 8.58 -16.26
C SER A 15 -2.39 9.65 -16.87
N ASN A 16 -1.15 9.78 -16.39
CA ASN A 16 -0.12 10.68 -16.95
C ASN A 16 0.86 9.95 -17.89
N ASN A 17 0.47 8.78 -18.41
CA ASN A 17 1.21 7.95 -19.36
C ASN A 17 2.59 7.45 -18.87
N ARG A 18 2.79 7.38 -17.55
CA ARG A 18 3.96 6.77 -16.92
C ARG A 18 3.74 5.29 -16.69
N ASP A 19 4.83 4.55 -16.57
CA ASP A 19 4.77 3.11 -16.33
C ASP A 19 4.42 2.78 -14.88
N ILE A 20 3.47 1.87 -14.70
CA ILE A 20 3.17 1.19 -13.45
C ILE A 20 3.64 -0.26 -13.62
N LEU A 21 4.78 -0.59 -13.02
CA LEU A 21 5.28 -1.97 -13.00
C LEU A 21 4.51 -2.76 -11.94
N SER A 22 3.87 -3.85 -12.36
CA SER A 22 3.03 -4.69 -11.51
C SER A 22 3.28 -6.17 -11.74
N ASP A 23 3.05 -6.99 -10.72
CA ASP A 23 3.03 -8.44 -10.83
C ASP A 23 1.68 -8.97 -10.38
N ILE A 24 1.18 -9.97 -11.10
CA ILE A 24 0.03 -10.78 -10.70
C ILE A 24 0.52 -12.18 -10.34
N THR A 25 0.06 -12.68 -9.19
CA THR A 25 0.35 -14.01 -8.67
C THR A 25 -0.96 -14.71 -8.31
N ARG A 26 -1.17 -15.91 -8.83
CA ARG A 26 -2.38 -16.71 -8.52
C ARG A 26 -2.07 -18.20 -8.50
N PRO A 27 -2.85 -19.02 -7.79
CA PRO A 27 -2.82 -20.47 -7.96
C PRO A 27 -2.93 -20.90 -9.43
N ALA A 28 -2.13 -21.89 -9.83
CA ALA A 28 -2.19 -22.48 -11.18
C ALA A 28 -3.42 -23.40 -11.33
N ASN A 29 -4.61 -22.80 -11.31
CA ASN A 29 -5.89 -23.47 -11.56
C ASN A 29 -6.86 -22.52 -12.29
N ASP A 30 -8.00 -23.06 -12.69
CA ASP A 30 -9.03 -22.33 -13.46
C ASP A 30 -10.14 -21.74 -12.58
N LYS A 31 -9.88 -21.58 -11.27
CA LYS A 31 -10.86 -20.98 -10.37
C LYS A 31 -10.97 -19.48 -10.61
N VAL A 32 -12.18 -18.96 -10.47
CA VAL A 32 -12.43 -17.54 -10.27
C VAL A 32 -12.05 -17.20 -8.82
N LEU A 33 -11.18 -16.22 -8.62
CA LEU A 33 -10.59 -15.92 -7.30
C LEU A 33 -10.81 -14.45 -6.91
N PRO A 34 -10.94 -14.14 -5.61
CA PRO A 34 -10.94 -12.77 -5.13
C PRO A 34 -9.64 -12.06 -5.54
N LEU A 35 -9.77 -10.79 -5.91
CA LEU A 35 -8.63 -9.93 -6.28
C LEU A 35 -8.11 -9.22 -5.02
N VAL A 36 -6.80 -9.30 -4.80
CA VAL A 36 -6.12 -8.66 -3.68
C VAL A 36 -5.01 -7.77 -4.22
N ILE A 37 -5.06 -6.46 -4.01
CA ILE A 37 -4.06 -5.52 -4.51
C ILE A 37 -3.24 -4.94 -3.35
N PHE A 38 -1.92 -5.08 -3.40
CA PHE A 38 -0.98 -4.58 -2.41
C PHE A 38 -0.30 -3.27 -2.84
N CYS A 39 -0.43 -2.26 -1.97
CA CYS A 39 0.15 -0.91 -2.08
C CYS A 39 1.29 -0.74 -1.07
N HIS A 40 2.49 -0.45 -1.56
CA HIS A 40 3.65 -0.20 -0.70
C HIS A 40 3.64 1.20 -0.05
N GLY A 41 4.47 1.39 0.98
CA GLY A 41 4.62 2.66 1.69
C GLY A 41 5.59 3.67 1.05
N TYR A 42 5.84 4.76 1.78
CA TYR A 42 6.78 5.81 1.40
C TYR A 42 8.22 5.27 1.29
N LYS A 43 8.94 5.66 0.23
CA LYS A 43 10.28 5.10 -0.10
C LYS A 43 10.27 3.56 -0.18
N GLY A 44 9.14 3.00 -0.61
CA GLY A 44 8.94 1.58 -0.88
C GLY A 44 8.83 1.27 -2.37
N PHE A 45 8.80 -0.01 -2.67
CA PHE A 45 8.49 -0.61 -3.97
C PHE A 45 7.90 -2.00 -3.73
N LYS A 46 7.26 -2.58 -4.75
CA LYS A 46 6.48 -3.84 -4.66
C LYS A 46 7.31 -5.04 -4.19
N ASP A 47 8.60 -5.06 -4.52
CA ASP A 47 9.54 -6.14 -4.18
C ASP A 47 10.36 -5.84 -2.91
N TRP A 48 9.92 -4.87 -2.10
CA TRP A 48 10.65 -4.49 -0.91
C TRP A 48 10.62 -5.60 0.15
N GLY A 49 11.77 -5.82 0.78
CA GLY A 49 11.93 -6.81 1.85
C GLY A 49 11.31 -8.18 1.52
N ALA A 50 10.36 -8.62 2.34
CA ALA A 50 9.74 -9.93 2.26
C ALA A 50 8.31 -9.91 1.69
N TRP A 51 7.91 -8.85 0.99
CA TRP A 51 6.55 -8.72 0.43
C TRP A 51 6.20 -9.87 -0.51
N ASP A 52 7.15 -10.34 -1.33
CA ASP A 52 6.96 -11.47 -2.24
C ASP A 52 6.48 -12.72 -1.51
N LEU A 53 7.11 -13.05 -0.38
CA LEU A 53 6.74 -14.22 0.41
C LEU A 53 5.34 -14.06 1.05
N ALA A 54 4.97 -12.84 1.45
CA ALA A 54 3.67 -12.56 2.05
C ALA A 54 2.56 -12.62 0.99
N MET A 55 2.82 -12.07 -0.20
CA MET A 55 1.88 -12.11 -1.32
C MET A 55 1.71 -13.53 -1.85
N ASP A 56 2.79 -14.31 -1.93
CA ASP A 56 2.74 -15.73 -2.28
C ASP A 56 1.91 -16.52 -1.26
N TYR A 57 2.08 -16.26 0.03
CA TYR A 57 1.29 -16.90 1.08
C TYR A 57 -0.20 -16.63 0.88
N ILE A 58 -0.59 -15.37 0.64
CA ILE A 58 -1.99 -15.00 0.42
C ILE A 58 -2.53 -15.64 -0.86
N ALA A 59 -1.74 -15.67 -1.94
CA ALA A 59 -2.12 -16.34 -3.18
C ALA A 59 -2.34 -17.86 -2.97
N GLU A 60 -1.47 -18.54 -2.23
CA GLU A 60 -1.59 -19.95 -1.86
C GLU A 60 -2.90 -20.27 -1.11
N LYS A 61 -3.52 -19.27 -0.45
CA LYS A 61 -4.81 -19.41 0.24
C LYS A 61 -6.03 -19.28 -0.68
N GLY A 62 -5.83 -19.06 -1.99
CA GLY A 62 -6.92 -18.96 -2.96
C GLY A 62 -7.26 -17.53 -3.33
N CYS A 63 -6.27 -16.64 -3.40
CA CYS A 63 -6.46 -15.27 -3.88
C CYS A 63 -5.68 -15.05 -5.18
N CYS A 64 -6.17 -14.14 -6.01
CA CYS A 64 -5.37 -13.55 -7.07
C CYS A 64 -4.74 -12.26 -6.53
N VAL A 65 -3.42 -12.24 -6.36
CA VAL A 65 -2.70 -11.17 -5.70
C VAL A 65 -1.94 -10.32 -6.71
N VAL A 66 -2.10 -9.01 -6.61
CA VAL A 66 -1.39 -8.02 -7.42
C VAL A 66 -0.55 -7.14 -6.50
N LYS A 67 0.72 -6.93 -6.85
CA LYS A 67 1.58 -5.92 -6.22
C LYS A 67 2.13 -5.01 -7.30
N PHE A 68 2.25 -3.71 -7.02
CA PHE A 68 2.66 -2.73 -8.03
C PHE A 68 3.50 -1.60 -7.44
N ASN A 69 4.28 -0.94 -8.31
CA ASN A 69 4.97 0.31 -8.01
C ASN A 69 4.09 1.48 -8.45
N PHE A 70 3.85 2.46 -7.57
CA PHE A 70 3.31 3.74 -8.00
C PHE A 70 4.22 4.35 -9.07
N CYS A 71 3.66 4.99 -10.10
CA CYS A 71 4.37 5.39 -11.32
C CYS A 71 5.44 6.47 -11.10
N MET A 72 5.46 7.05 -9.89
CA MET A 72 6.36 8.10 -9.45
C MET A 72 7.01 7.74 -8.10
N ASN A 73 7.11 6.46 -7.73
CA ASN A 73 7.78 6.04 -6.48
C ASN A 73 9.31 6.17 -6.52
N GLY A 74 9.88 6.61 -7.64
CA GLY A 74 11.31 6.79 -7.86
C GLY A 74 12.05 5.59 -8.46
N THR A 75 11.38 4.45 -8.62
CA THR A 75 11.92 3.29 -9.35
C THR A 75 11.53 3.33 -10.83
N THR A 76 12.16 2.51 -11.67
CA THR A 76 11.83 2.37 -13.09
C THR A 76 11.58 0.90 -13.45
N VAL A 77 11.08 0.64 -14.66
CA VAL A 77 10.91 -0.74 -15.17
C VAL A 77 12.25 -1.48 -15.22
N ASP A 78 13.31 -0.79 -15.67
CA ASP A 78 14.66 -1.35 -15.77
C ASP A 78 15.33 -1.52 -14.40
N LYS A 79 14.95 -0.67 -13.44
CA LYS A 79 15.53 -0.59 -12.09
C LYS A 79 14.44 -0.60 -11.02
N PRO A 80 13.74 -1.74 -10.85
CA PRO A 80 12.54 -1.80 -10.02
C PRO A 80 12.79 -1.77 -8.51
N THR A 81 14.07 -1.84 -8.10
CA THR A 81 14.50 -1.86 -6.69
C THR A 81 15.47 -0.72 -6.35
N GLU A 82 15.81 0.13 -7.32
CA GLU A 82 16.74 1.25 -7.15
C GLU A 82 15.99 2.58 -7.40
N PHE A 83 16.26 3.60 -6.59
CA PHE A 83 15.64 4.92 -6.79
C PHE A 83 16.42 5.75 -7.81
N GLU A 84 16.26 5.42 -9.10
CA GLU A 84 16.94 6.13 -10.20
C GLU A 84 16.15 7.36 -10.70
N ASP A 85 14.81 7.35 -10.64
CA ASP A 85 13.99 8.48 -11.10
C ASP A 85 13.59 9.40 -9.94
N LEU A 86 14.58 10.07 -9.36
CA LEU A 86 14.36 11.01 -8.25
C LEU A 86 13.54 12.23 -8.65
N GLU A 87 13.52 12.59 -9.93
CA GLU A 87 12.68 13.69 -10.42
C GLU A 87 11.20 13.31 -10.34
N ALA A 88 10.82 12.14 -10.85
CA ALA A 88 9.47 11.63 -10.69
C ALA A 88 9.10 11.47 -9.21
N PHE A 89 10.01 10.96 -8.38
CA PHE A 89 9.80 10.90 -6.94
C PHE A 89 9.45 12.26 -6.33
N GLY A 90 10.17 13.32 -6.72
CA GLY A 90 9.94 14.68 -6.21
C GLY A 90 8.57 15.25 -6.57
N HIS A 91 8.00 14.83 -7.70
CA HIS A 91 6.66 15.23 -8.16
C HIS A 91 5.54 14.26 -7.75
N SER A 92 5.86 13.22 -6.97
CA SER A 92 4.85 12.27 -6.50
C SER A 92 3.88 12.94 -5.53
N THR A 93 2.59 12.83 -5.80
CA THR A 93 1.53 13.37 -4.95
C THR A 93 0.57 12.30 -4.48
N TYR A 94 -0.21 12.58 -3.43
CA TYR A 94 -1.21 11.65 -2.94
C TYR A 94 -2.33 11.45 -3.97
N SER A 95 -2.76 12.50 -4.68
CA SER A 95 -3.75 12.36 -5.76
C SER A 95 -3.24 11.46 -6.88
N GLN A 96 -1.95 11.57 -7.26
CA GLN A 96 -1.38 10.66 -8.26
C GLN A 96 -1.36 9.21 -7.78
N GLU A 97 -1.03 8.95 -6.51
CA GLU A 97 -1.11 7.59 -5.94
C GLU A 97 -2.54 7.02 -6.00
N GLN A 98 -3.57 7.85 -5.75
CA GLN A 98 -4.98 7.42 -5.90
C GLN A 98 -5.34 7.10 -7.36
N ASN A 99 -4.86 7.88 -8.32
CA ASN A 99 -5.08 7.65 -9.75
C ASN A 99 -4.40 6.36 -10.23
N ASP A 100 -3.18 6.09 -9.76
CA ASP A 100 -2.45 4.87 -10.06
C ASP A 100 -3.18 3.65 -9.50
N LEU A 101 -3.63 3.71 -8.25
CA LEU A 101 -4.38 2.61 -7.63
C LEU A 101 -5.71 2.34 -8.36
N THR A 102 -6.42 3.39 -8.78
CA THR A 102 -7.62 3.24 -9.63
C THR A 102 -7.29 2.55 -10.94
N THR A 103 -6.21 2.96 -11.61
CA THR A 103 -5.73 2.34 -12.86
C THR A 103 -5.46 0.83 -12.69
N VAL A 104 -4.80 0.45 -11.58
CA VAL A 104 -4.50 -0.95 -11.27
C VAL A 104 -5.79 -1.74 -11.01
N ILE A 105 -6.71 -1.21 -10.21
CA ILE A 105 -8.01 -1.85 -9.92
C ILE A 105 -8.79 -2.07 -11.22
N ASP A 106 -8.94 -1.03 -12.04
CA ASP A 106 -9.73 -1.06 -13.26
C ASP A 106 -9.17 -2.02 -14.30
N TYR A 107 -7.85 -2.14 -14.41
CA TYR A 107 -7.22 -3.13 -15.27
C TYR A 107 -7.49 -4.55 -14.77
N TYR A 108 -7.10 -4.84 -13.52
CA TYR A 108 -7.09 -6.22 -13.03
C TYR A 108 -8.49 -6.79 -12.78
N LYS A 109 -9.49 -5.98 -12.42
CA LYS A 109 -10.86 -6.45 -12.20
C LYS A 109 -11.52 -7.02 -13.48
N THR A 110 -10.97 -6.71 -14.65
CA THR A 110 -11.51 -7.14 -15.96
C THR A 110 -10.88 -8.41 -16.52
N LEU A 111 -9.83 -8.94 -15.87
CA LEU A 111 -9.17 -10.14 -16.36
C LEU A 111 -10.01 -11.40 -16.08
N ASP A 112 -9.90 -12.38 -16.97
CA ASP A 112 -10.51 -13.69 -16.77
C ASP A 112 -9.99 -14.36 -15.49
N GLY A 113 -10.89 -15.04 -14.77
CA GLY A 113 -10.57 -15.73 -13.52
C GLY A 113 -10.53 -14.82 -12.29
N ILE A 114 -10.96 -13.56 -12.41
CA ILE A 114 -11.11 -12.62 -11.29
C ILE A 114 -12.56 -12.53 -10.85
N ASP A 115 -12.79 -12.64 -9.55
CA ASP A 115 -14.06 -12.26 -8.94
C ASP A 115 -14.08 -10.75 -8.68
N ALA A 116 -14.66 -10.00 -9.63
CA ALA A 116 -14.79 -8.54 -9.52
C ALA A 116 -15.72 -8.08 -8.38
N SER A 117 -16.50 -8.98 -7.75
CA SER A 117 -17.32 -8.66 -6.58
C SER A 117 -16.54 -8.75 -5.26
N ASN A 118 -15.35 -9.36 -5.28
CA ASN A 118 -14.50 -9.59 -4.11
C ASN A 118 -13.11 -8.97 -4.33
N ILE A 119 -13.04 -7.64 -4.36
CA ILE A 119 -11.80 -6.88 -4.47
C ILE A 119 -11.37 -6.37 -3.09
N TYR A 120 -10.16 -6.72 -2.67
CA TYR A 120 -9.55 -6.29 -1.42
C TYR A 120 -8.27 -5.50 -1.66
N LEU A 121 -8.03 -4.49 -0.85
CA LEU A 121 -6.83 -3.67 -0.93
C LEU A 121 -6.00 -3.84 0.34
N ILE A 122 -4.70 -4.10 0.20
CA ILE A 122 -3.73 -4.14 1.30
C ILE A 122 -2.82 -2.93 1.16
N GLY A 123 -2.69 -2.12 2.21
CA GLY A 123 -1.84 -0.94 2.22
C GLY A 123 -0.83 -0.96 3.36
N HIS A 124 0.47 -0.89 3.03
CA HIS A 124 1.54 -0.73 4.03
C HIS A 124 1.87 0.74 4.29
N SER A 125 1.98 1.15 5.56
CA SER A 125 2.45 2.50 5.93
C SER A 125 1.61 3.60 5.24
N ARG A 126 2.23 4.48 4.44
CA ARG A 126 1.52 5.45 3.59
C ARG A 126 0.43 4.80 2.71
N GLY A 127 0.70 3.61 2.19
CA GLY A 127 -0.25 2.82 1.43
C GLY A 127 -1.51 2.46 2.23
N GLY A 128 -1.42 2.36 3.57
CA GLY A 128 -2.57 2.16 4.45
C GLY A 128 -3.60 3.29 4.36
N GLY A 129 -3.13 4.55 4.38
CA GLY A 129 -4.00 5.70 4.13
C GLY A 129 -4.56 5.68 2.71
N ALA A 130 -3.73 5.31 1.72
CA ALA A 130 -4.14 5.25 0.32
C ALA A 130 -5.27 4.24 0.07
N VAL A 131 -5.22 3.06 0.70
CA VAL A 131 -6.28 2.05 0.54
C VAL A 131 -7.55 2.40 1.32
N ILE A 132 -7.46 3.13 2.44
CA ILE A 132 -8.64 3.65 3.14
C ILE A 132 -9.40 4.64 2.24
N LEU A 133 -8.69 5.58 1.63
CA LEU A 133 -9.28 6.54 0.69
C LEU A 133 -9.94 5.81 -0.47
N GLN A 134 -9.23 4.87 -1.11
CA GLN A 134 -9.78 4.11 -2.22
C GLN A 134 -10.96 3.23 -1.80
N GLY A 135 -10.90 2.61 -0.62
CA GLY A 135 -12.02 1.85 -0.06
C GLY A 135 -13.27 2.70 0.13
N TYR A 136 -13.12 3.96 0.53
CA TYR A 136 -14.23 4.88 0.67
C TYR A 136 -14.80 5.34 -0.68
N PHE A 137 -13.94 5.77 -1.61
CA PHE A 137 -14.39 6.38 -2.88
C PHE A 137 -14.70 5.40 -4.01
N ASN A 138 -14.16 4.18 -4.00
CA ASN A 138 -14.33 3.21 -5.08
C ASN A 138 -15.35 2.14 -4.69
N SER A 139 -16.49 2.08 -5.38
CA SER A 139 -17.57 1.13 -5.10
C SER A 139 -17.20 -0.34 -5.34
N ASP A 140 -16.21 -0.62 -6.19
CA ASP A 140 -15.82 -1.99 -6.56
C ASP A 140 -15.00 -2.65 -5.45
N VAL A 141 -14.38 -1.86 -4.57
CA VAL A 141 -13.61 -2.38 -3.43
C VAL A 141 -14.58 -2.95 -2.40
N LYS A 142 -14.45 -4.24 -2.06
CA LYS A 142 -15.24 -4.90 -1.02
C LYS A 142 -14.69 -4.64 0.38
N GLY A 143 -13.36 -4.67 0.56
CA GLY A 143 -12.74 -4.48 1.87
C GLY A 143 -11.30 -3.95 1.81
N VAL A 144 -10.81 -3.44 2.94
CA VAL A 144 -9.47 -2.87 3.04
C VAL A 144 -8.69 -3.46 4.21
N ILE A 145 -7.38 -3.59 4.04
CA ILE A 145 -6.46 -4.11 5.04
C ILE A 145 -5.31 -3.12 5.17
N THR A 146 -5.03 -2.63 6.38
CA THR A 146 -3.87 -1.77 6.65
C THR A 146 -2.81 -2.52 7.42
N TRP A 147 -1.58 -2.44 6.96
CA TRP A 147 -0.40 -2.97 7.64
C TRP A 147 0.46 -1.78 8.09
N ALA A 148 0.54 -1.53 9.39
CA ALA A 148 1.26 -0.37 9.94
C ALA A 148 0.81 0.96 9.31
N GLY A 149 -0.51 1.12 9.08
CA GLY A 149 -1.07 2.14 8.19
C GLY A 149 -1.13 3.55 8.79
N VAL A 150 -0.82 4.57 7.98
CA VAL A 150 -0.95 5.98 8.35
C VAL A 150 -2.43 6.40 8.39
N SER A 151 -2.85 7.09 9.46
CA SER A 151 -4.23 7.56 9.65
C SER A 151 -4.45 9.03 9.29
N ASP A 152 -3.38 9.78 8.99
CA ASP A 152 -3.44 11.23 8.77
C ASP A 152 -2.29 11.66 7.83
N PHE A 153 -2.63 12.06 6.61
CA PHE A 153 -1.65 12.55 5.63
C PHE A 153 -1.18 13.97 5.92
N ARG A 154 -2.04 14.87 6.42
CA ARG A 154 -1.66 16.25 6.74
C ARG A 154 -0.50 16.31 7.73
N LYS A 155 -0.51 15.44 8.74
CA LYS A 155 0.55 15.37 9.77
C LYS A 155 1.91 14.96 9.22
N ARG A 156 1.99 14.42 7.99
CA ARG A 156 3.25 13.94 7.38
C ARG A 156 4.03 15.01 6.64
N PHE A 157 3.44 16.19 6.42
CA PHE A 157 4.15 17.33 5.86
C PHE A 157 5.08 17.98 6.90
N PRO A 158 6.13 18.70 6.44
CA PRO A 158 6.92 19.58 7.31
C PRO A 158 6.02 20.62 8.02
N HIS A 159 6.44 21.05 9.21
CA HIS A 159 5.74 22.06 10.03
C HIS A 159 6.67 23.23 10.35
N HIS A 160 6.07 24.38 10.72
CA HIS A 160 6.78 25.59 11.18
C HIS A 160 7.89 26.03 10.21
N ASP A 161 9.07 26.42 10.72
CA ASP A 161 10.20 26.91 9.93
C ASP A 161 10.57 26.01 8.74
N ARG A 162 10.40 24.69 8.88
CA ARG A 162 10.67 23.75 7.77
C ARG A 162 9.65 23.87 6.65
N PHE A 163 8.39 24.16 6.98
CA PHE A 163 7.35 24.41 5.99
C PHE A 163 7.60 25.74 5.26
N ASP A 164 7.91 26.80 6.00
CA ASP A 164 8.19 28.12 5.40
C ASP A 164 9.40 28.06 4.45
N GLN A 165 10.47 27.37 4.86
CA GLN A 165 11.63 27.12 3.99
C GLN A 165 11.26 26.31 2.75
N TRP A 166 10.43 25.27 2.89
CA TRP A 166 9.99 24.47 1.74
C TRP A 166 9.16 25.31 0.76
N LYS A 167 8.27 26.16 1.27
CA LYS A 167 7.45 27.09 0.48
C LYS A 167 8.30 28.11 -0.28
N GLU A 168 9.31 28.67 0.37
CA GLU A 168 10.23 29.63 -0.26
C GLU A 168 11.14 28.97 -1.31
N GLN A 169 11.70 27.80 -1.00
CA GLN A 169 12.67 27.11 -1.85
C GLN A 169 12.01 26.28 -2.96
N GLY A 170 10.73 25.98 -2.85
CA GLY A 170 9.99 25.12 -3.78
C GLY A 170 10.33 23.62 -3.66
N VAL A 171 11.29 23.24 -2.82
CA VAL A 171 11.72 21.84 -2.63
C VAL A 171 12.28 21.62 -1.23
N PHE A 172 12.03 20.46 -0.63
CA PHE A 172 12.83 19.95 0.49
C PHE A 172 13.39 18.57 0.17
N TYR A 173 14.40 18.15 0.94
CA TYR A 173 15.04 16.85 0.74
C TYR A 173 14.89 15.96 1.98
N VAL A 174 14.64 14.68 1.73
CA VAL A 174 14.70 13.62 2.73
C VAL A 174 15.86 12.70 2.40
N ILE A 175 16.67 12.35 3.41
CA ILE A 175 17.72 11.36 3.23
C ILE A 175 17.11 9.96 3.24
N ASN A 176 17.39 9.18 2.20
CA ASN A 176 17.10 7.75 2.20
C ASN A 176 18.11 7.04 3.08
N GLY A 177 17.69 6.49 4.22
CA GLY A 177 18.61 5.82 5.16
C GLY A 177 19.31 4.57 4.59
N ARG A 178 18.84 4.01 3.47
CA ARG A 178 19.47 2.84 2.82
C ARG A 178 20.53 3.24 1.82
N THR A 179 20.26 4.28 1.02
CA THR A 179 21.11 4.67 -0.12
C THR A 179 21.88 5.97 0.12
N ASN A 180 21.59 6.68 1.20
CA ASN A 180 22.06 8.05 1.50
C ASN A 180 21.71 9.09 0.41
N GLN A 181 20.82 8.76 -0.54
CA GLN A 181 20.35 9.71 -1.55
C GLN A 181 19.52 10.82 -0.90
N LYS A 182 19.72 12.06 -1.37
CA LYS A 182 18.84 13.19 -1.11
C LYS A 182 17.64 13.08 -2.04
N MET A 183 16.50 12.64 -1.52
CA MET A 183 15.28 12.49 -2.29
C MET A 183 14.46 13.78 -2.22
N PRO A 184 14.16 14.44 -3.35
CA PRO A 184 13.43 15.69 -3.36
C PRO A 184 11.94 15.48 -3.04
N HIS A 185 11.29 16.55 -2.61
CA HIS A 185 9.85 16.73 -2.54
C HIS A 185 9.54 18.15 -2.95
N TYR A 186 8.96 18.32 -4.13
CA TYR A 186 8.59 19.63 -4.65
C TYR A 186 7.35 20.18 -3.95
N PHE A 187 7.26 21.50 -3.81
CA PHE A 187 6.16 22.16 -3.07
C PHE A 187 4.78 21.88 -3.67
N THR A 188 4.73 21.50 -4.95
CA THR A 188 3.54 20.97 -5.63
C THR A 188 2.90 19.79 -4.89
N PHE A 189 3.65 19.04 -4.08
CA PHE A 189 3.09 17.99 -3.22
C PHE A 189 2.19 18.55 -2.11
N TRP A 190 2.56 19.68 -1.49
CA TRP A 190 1.69 20.36 -0.54
C TRP A 190 0.48 20.98 -1.26
N GLU A 191 0.71 21.66 -2.38
CA GLU A 191 -0.36 22.29 -3.16
C GLU A 191 -1.41 21.27 -3.61
N ASP A 192 -0.99 20.09 -4.05
CA ASP A 192 -1.89 18.97 -4.36
C ASP A 192 -2.75 18.57 -3.15
N TYR A 193 -2.13 18.40 -1.98
CA TYR A 193 -2.85 18.03 -0.78
C TYR A 193 -3.85 19.12 -0.34
N GLU A 194 -3.43 20.39 -0.33
CA GLU A 194 -4.28 21.50 0.08
C GLU A 194 -5.48 21.67 -0.86
N GLN A 195 -5.27 21.55 -2.18
CA GLN A 195 -6.34 21.66 -3.17
C GLN A 195 -7.32 20.47 -3.14
N ASN A 196 -6.87 19.30 -2.66
CA ASN A 196 -7.66 18.07 -2.66
C ASN A 196 -7.92 17.54 -1.23
N GLU A 197 -7.81 18.39 -0.21
CA GLU A 197 -7.87 17.94 1.20
C GLU A 197 -9.16 17.18 1.51
N GLU A 198 -10.30 17.62 0.99
CA GLU A 198 -11.58 16.92 1.18
C GLU A 198 -11.55 15.46 0.70
N ARG A 199 -10.81 15.18 -0.39
CA ARG A 199 -10.66 13.84 -0.96
C ARG A 199 -9.48 13.06 -0.39
N LEU A 200 -8.49 13.74 0.19
CA LEU A 200 -7.28 13.14 0.73
C LEU A 200 -7.29 13.03 2.27
N ASN A 201 -8.37 13.47 2.91
CA ASN A 201 -8.55 13.36 4.35
C ASN A 201 -8.89 11.91 4.76
N VAL A 202 -7.86 11.17 5.16
CA VAL A 202 -7.96 9.77 5.60
C VAL A 202 -8.93 9.59 6.77
N GLN A 203 -8.96 10.53 7.72
CA GLN A 203 -9.87 10.46 8.86
C GLN A 203 -11.33 10.55 8.40
N VAL A 204 -11.66 11.50 7.53
CA VAL A 204 -13.02 11.65 6.99
C VAL A 204 -13.43 10.40 6.23
N ALA A 205 -12.56 9.88 5.36
CA ALA A 205 -12.84 8.64 4.64
C ALA A 205 -13.06 7.46 5.60
N ALA A 206 -12.20 7.28 6.61
CA ALA A 206 -12.32 6.23 7.61
C ALA A 206 -13.65 6.30 8.39
N GLN A 207 -14.07 7.50 8.81
CA GLN A 207 -15.32 7.70 9.55
C GLN A 207 -16.58 7.34 8.75
N HIS A 208 -16.49 7.35 7.41
CA HIS A 208 -17.60 7.04 6.51
C HIS A 208 -17.42 5.68 5.79
N LEU A 209 -16.36 4.94 6.10
CA LEU A 209 -16.06 3.65 5.50
C LEU A 209 -16.89 2.54 6.17
N ASN A 210 -17.92 2.06 5.48
CA ASN A 210 -18.80 1.00 5.96
C ASN A 210 -18.39 -0.41 5.50
N LYS A 211 -17.18 -0.55 4.94
CA LYS A 211 -16.68 -1.80 4.36
C LYS A 211 -15.86 -2.58 5.38
N PRO A 212 -15.87 -3.94 5.32
CA PRO A 212 -14.99 -4.76 6.13
C PRO A 212 -13.55 -4.24 6.09
N THR A 213 -12.99 -4.01 7.27
CA THR A 213 -11.64 -3.47 7.40
C THR A 213 -10.81 -4.26 8.41
N LEU A 214 -9.61 -4.68 8.03
CA LEU A 214 -8.62 -5.23 8.96
C LEU A 214 -7.50 -4.23 9.18
N ILE A 215 -7.22 -3.87 10.44
CA ILE A 215 -6.14 -2.97 10.83
C ILE A 215 -5.10 -3.80 11.56
N VAL A 216 -3.89 -3.88 11.02
CA VAL A 216 -2.78 -4.65 11.59
C VAL A 216 -1.66 -3.72 11.99
N GLN A 217 -1.24 -3.78 13.26
CA GLN A 217 -0.25 -2.85 13.79
C GLN A 217 0.70 -3.55 14.77
N GLY A 218 1.99 -3.28 14.64
CA GLY A 218 2.99 -3.75 15.58
C GLY A 218 3.11 -2.85 16.83
N THR A 219 3.37 -3.43 17.99
CA THR A 219 3.53 -2.64 19.24
C THR A 219 4.85 -1.87 19.32
N GLU A 220 5.87 -2.29 18.56
CA GLU A 220 7.19 -1.66 18.47
C GLU A 220 7.40 -0.90 17.15
N ASP A 221 6.32 -0.45 16.51
CA ASP A 221 6.40 0.39 15.32
C ASP A 221 6.79 1.83 15.68
N GLU A 222 8.05 2.18 15.39
CA GLU A 222 8.61 3.51 15.62
C GLU A 222 8.23 4.55 14.55
N ALA A 223 7.75 4.12 13.38
CA ALA A 223 7.45 5.02 12.26
C ALA A 223 5.97 5.43 12.22
N VAL A 224 5.08 4.50 12.57
CA VAL A 224 3.64 4.72 12.69
C VAL A 224 3.20 4.21 14.06
N PRO A 225 2.98 5.11 15.03
CA PRO A 225 2.64 4.70 16.39
C PRO A 225 1.33 3.90 16.45
N LEU A 226 1.24 2.95 17.38
CA LEU A 226 0.04 2.14 17.64
C LEU A 226 -1.25 2.98 17.75
N LYS A 227 -1.13 4.23 18.24
CA LYS A 227 -2.25 5.15 18.36
C LYS A 227 -2.98 5.41 17.02
N GLU A 228 -2.28 5.40 15.88
CA GLU A 228 -2.93 5.59 14.58
C GLU A 228 -3.85 4.42 14.22
N ALA A 229 -3.42 3.19 14.45
CA ALA A 229 -4.28 2.01 14.27
C ALA A 229 -5.49 2.02 15.22
N GLN A 230 -5.31 2.46 16.47
CA GLN A 230 -6.42 2.63 17.41
C GLN A 230 -7.42 3.70 16.96
N LEU A 231 -6.94 4.81 16.38
CA LEU A 231 -7.80 5.85 15.81
C LEU A 231 -8.57 5.33 14.61
N LEU A 232 -7.91 4.62 13.68
CA LEU A 232 -8.58 3.98 12.55
C LEU A 232 -9.67 3.01 13.02
N HIS A 233 -9.38 2.19 14.02
CA HIS A 233 -10.35 1.25 14.57
C HIS A 233 -11.54 1.96 15.24
N GLN A 234 -11.28 3.08 15.91
CA GLN A 234 -12.32 3.92 16.49
C GLN A 234 -13.21 4.59 15.42
N TRP A 235 -12.63 4.98 14.28
CA TRP A 235 -13.35 5.68 13.22
C TRP A 235 -14.13 4.74 12.30
N ILE A 236 -13.60 3.55 12.02
CA ILE A 236 -14.19 2.59 11.09
C ILE A 236 -15.06 1.60 11.87
N SER A 237 -16.38 1.75 11.77
CA SER A 237 -17.36 0.95 12.52
C SER A 237 -17.26 -0.56 12.24
N ASN A 238 -16.91 -0.94 11.01
CA ASN A 238 -16.78 -2.35 10.59
C ASN A 238 -15.31 -2.78 10.50
N SER A 239 -14.54 -2.48 11.54
CA SER A 239 -13.11 -2.82 11.58
C SER A 239 -12.75 -3.85 12.65
N LEU A 240 -11.74 -4.66 12.33
CA LEU A 240 -11.02 -5.51 13.26
C LEU A 240 -9.63 -4.93 13.50
N LEU A 241 -9.20 -4.87 14.76
CA LEU A 241 -7.85 -4.46 15.13
C LEU A 241 -7.03 -5.67 15.56
N ASN A 242 -5.98 -5.97 14.80
CA ASN A 242 -5.00 -7.02 15.10
C ASN A 242 -3.67 -6.38 15.53
N ILE A 243 -3.35 -6.52 16.81
CA ILE A 243 -2.10 -6.01 17.40
C ILE A 243 -1.08 -7.15 17.41
N VAL A 244 0.06 -6.93 16.74
CA VAL A 244 1.16 -7.90 16.67
C VAL A 244 2.23 -7.48 17.68
N ASP A 245 2.27 -8.19 18.80
CA ASP A 245 3.19 -7.87 19.89
C ASP A 245 4.66 -8.02 19.46
N GLY A 246 5.51 -7.07 19.84
CA GLY A 246 6.93 -7.02 19.47
C GLY A 246 7.21 -6.70 17.99
N ALA A 247 6.19 -6.48 17.16
CA ALA A 247 6.43 -6.20 15.75
C ALA A 247 6.82 -4.73 15.51
N ASN A 248 7.85 -4.55 14.69
CA ASN A 248 8.26 -3.25 14.17
C ASN A 248 7.48 -2.86 12.90
N HIS A 249 7.79 -1.68 12.35
CA HIS A 249 7.10 -1.10 11.19
C HIS A 249 7.02 -1.99 9.93
N VAL A 250 7.95 -2.92 9.80
CA VAL A 250 8.09 -3.81 8.64
C VAL A 250 7.90 -5.27 9.03
N PHE A 251 7.33 -5.52 10.21
CA PHE A 251 6.97 -6.83 10.73
C PHE A 251 8.13 -7.84 10.69
N GLY A 252 9.32 -7.38 11.06
CA GLY A 252 10.55 -8.20 11.11
C GLY A 252 11.24 -8.40 9.75
N ALA A 253 10.71 -7.85 8.66
CA ALA A 253 11.39 -7.84 7.38
C ALA A 253 12.53 -6.80 7.33
N LYS A 254 13.36 -6.89 6.30
CA LYS A 254 14.43 -5.92 5.98
C LYS A 254 14.70 -5.97 4.48
N HIS A 255 15.33 -4.93 3.93
CA HIS A 255 15.73 -4.93 2.52
C HIS A 255 17.24 -4.72 2.38
N PRO A 256 17.96 -5.57 1.59
CA PRO A 256 17.45 -6.74 0.89
C PRO A 256 17.05 -7.89 1.84
N TYR A 257 16.04 -8.67 1.46
CA TYR A 257 15.65 -9.90 2.17
C TYR A 257 16.18 -11.10 1.40
N LYS A 258 16.92 -11.99 2.07
CA LYS A 258 17.57 -13.15 1.44
C LYS A 258 17.08 -14.49 1.98
N ASP A 259 16.29 -14.46 3.04
CA ASP A 259 15.75 -15.66 3.66
C ASP A 259 14.57 -16.18 2.83
N LYS A 260 14.38 -17.50 2.84
CA LYS A 260 13.30 -18.16 2.07
C LYS A 260 11.98 -18.22 2.83
N GLU A 261 12.03 -17.96 4.13
CA GLU A 261 10.89 -18.05 5.03
C GLU A 261 10.43 -16.65 5.42
N LEU A 262 9.12 -16.53 5.65
CA LEU A 262 8.54 -15.30 6.18
C LEU A 262 9.11 -14.99 7.57
N PRO A 263 9.42 -13.71 7.87
CA PRO A 263 9.63 -13.28 9.24
C PRO A 263 8.42 -13.65 10.10
N LEU A 264 8.65 -13.99 11.37
CA LEU A 264 7.60 -14.46 12.27
C LEU A 264 6.38 -13.51 12.31
N HIS A 265 6.61 -12.22 12.53
CA HIS A 265 5.53 -11.23 12.60
C HIS A 265 4.85 -11.05 11.25
N LEU A 266 5.60 -10.95 10.14
CA LEU A 266 4.98 -10.84 8.81
C LEU A 266 4.17 -12.08 8.44
N LYS A 267 4.57 -13.27 8.90
CA LYS A 267 3.77 -14.50 8.74
C LYS A 267 2.43 -14.38 9.46
N GLN A 268 2.41 -13.92 10.72
CA GLN A 268 1.18 -13.69 11.48
C GLN A 268 0.27 -12.66 10.78
N VAL A 269 0.85 -11.60 10.23
CA VAL A 269 0.13 -10.57 9.47
C VAL A 269 -0.49 -11.17 8.20
N ALA A 270 0.26 -11.94 7.43
CA ALA A 270 -0.21 -12.58 6.20
C ALA A 270 -1.31 -13.63 6.49
N GLU A 271 -1.17 -14.38 7.59
CA GLU A 271 -2.17 -15.33 8.10
C GLU A 271 -3.48 -14.62 8.44
N ALA A 272 -3.44 -13.59 9.28
CA ALA A 272 -4.61 -12.82 9.65
C ALA A 272 -5.29 -12.16 8.44
N THR A 273 -4.47 -11.65 7.49
CA THR A 273 -4.97 -11.04 6.26
C THR A 273 -5.70 -12.04 5.39
N ALA A 274 -5.12 -13.22 5.14
CA ALA A 274 -5.75 -14.25 4.33
C ALA A 274 -7.05 -14.77 4.98
N THR A 275 -7.05 -15.00 6.29
CA THR A 275 -8.26 -15.40 7.03
C THR A 275 -9.36 -14.34 6.89
N PHE A 276 -9.03 -13.07 7.10
CA PHE A 276 -9.99 -11.98 6.97
C PHE A 276 -10.64 -11.92 5.58
N ILE A 277 -9.85 -12.08 4.51
CA ILE A 277 -10.36 -12.07 3.13
C ILE A 277 -11.33 -13.24 2.90
N LEU A 278 -10.91 -14.46 3.26
CA LEU A 278 -11.68 -15.68 3.02
C LEU A 278 -12.96 -15.78 3.86
N ASP A 279 -12.99 -15.17 5.05
CA ASP A 279 -14.19 -15.14 5.89
C ASP A 279 -15.23 -14.14 5.40
N ASN A 280 -14.79 -13.04 4.76
CA ASN A 280 -15.69 -12.05 4.14
C ASN A 280 -16.13 -12.44 2.72
N GLU A 281 -15.42 -13.32 2.02
CA GLU A 281 -15.87 -13.88 0.74
C GLU A 281 -17.15 -14.72 0.88
N LYS A 282 -17.30 -15.42 2.00
CA LYS A 282 -18.44 -16.33 2.27
C LYS A 282 -19.74 -15.61 2.69
N GLN A 283 -19.67 -14.30 2.92
CA GLN A 283 -20.79 -13.44 3.35
C GLN A 283 -21.29 -12.62 2.16
#